data_AF-A0A2G5L3S7-F1
#
_entry.id   AF-A0A2G5L3S7-F1
#
_cell.length_a   1.000
_cell.length_b   1.000
_cell.length_c   1.000
_cell.angle_alpha   90.00
_cell.angle_beta   90.00
_cell.angle_gamma   90.00
#
_symmetry.space_group_name_H-M   'P 1'
#
loop_
_entity.id
_entity.type
_entity.pdbx_description
1 polymer ?
#
loop_
_entity_poly.entity_id
_entity_poly.type
_entity_poly.pdbx_seq_one_letter_code
_entity_poly.pdbx_strand_id
1 'polypeptide(L)'
;MSNRPFFAALIFLLLSFAVLYLYDKNHKTDLTIEQAMEPVRHLTNARQAILSKMFDKSLNELDEAILDMRRIEQNADSTATSYIEQAIEDLALVESEIRNDTILLDDLNHAFFKALNSIAYANLIISEKNLDKGEKYKAIRFMNATFNEMVSSLKFATDERDKAREKEVIEEIKVILAKIQLSDTQYQFDYDSLNRDVEELIENSH
;
A
#
# COMPACT_ATOMS: atom_id res chain seq x y z
N MET A 1 40.16 -17.10 38.45
CA MET A 1 39.27 -18.08 37.77
C MET A 1 38.88 -17.48 36.43
N SER A 2 39.09 -18.21 35.35
CA SER A 2 39.04 -17.67 33.99
C SER A 2 37.60 -17.58 33.47
N ASN A 3 37.10 -16.36 33.19
CA ASN A 3 35.77 -16.06 32.61
C ASN A 3 35.56 -16.56 31.17
N ARG A 4 36.39 -17.50 30.70
CA ARG A 4 36.32 -18.13 29.37
C ARG A 4 34.91 -18.62 28.97
N PRO A 5 34.12 -19.28 29.84
CA PRO A 5 32.78 -19.72 29.42
C PRO A 5 31.82 -18.55 29.19
N PHE A 6 31.98 -17.46 29.94
CA PHE A 6 31.16 -16.25 29.77
C PHE A 6 31.51 -15.52 28.46
N PHE A 7 32.80 -15.39 28.13
CA PHE A 7 33.23 -14.79 26.86
C PHE A 7 32.79 -15.62 25.65
N ALA A 8 32.85 -16.95 25.72
CA ALA A 8 32.37 -17.81 24.65
C ALA A 8 30.85 -17.68 24.43
N ALA A 9 30.07 -17.62 25.53
CA ALA A 9 28.62 -17.42 25.46
C ALA A 9 28.25 -16.03 24.88
N LEU A 10 28.99 -14.99 25.25
CA LEU A 10 28.77 -13.63 24.73
C LEU A 10 29.07 -13.56 23.22
N ILE A 11 30.18 -14.16 22.78
CA ILE A 11 30.54 -14.22 21.35
C ILE A 11 29.48 -15.02 20.57
N PHE A 12 29.00 -16.14 21.11
CA PHE A 12 27.95 -16.93 20.49
C PHE A 12 26.64 -16.13 20.35
N LEU A 13 26.24 -15.39 21.38
CA LEU A 13 25.07 -14.50 21.34
C LEU A 13 25.23 -13.42 20.27
N LEU A 14 26.37 -12.72 20.24
CA LEU A 14 26.62 -11.67 19.25
C LEU A 14 26.61 -12.24 17.81
N LEU A 15 27.20 -13.41 17.60
CA LEU A 15 27.17 -14.09 16.30
C LEU A 15 25.76 -14.51 15.90
N SER A 16 24.96 -15.06 16.84
CA SER A 16 23.59 -15.46 16.55
C SER A 16 22.68 -14.25 16.27
N PHE A 17 22.85 -13.13 16.98
CA PHE A 17 22.20 -11.86 16.64
C PHE A 17 22.64 -11.32 15.27
N ALA A 18 23.93 -11.38 14.96
CA ALA A 18 24.44 -10.94 13.65
C ALA A 18 23.89 -11.79 12.50
N VAL A 19 23.80 -13.12 12.69
CA VAL A 19 23.19 -14.03 11.71
C VAL A 19 21.69 -13.75 11.57
N LEU A 20 20.97 -13.53 12.67
CA LEU A 20 19.54 -13.16 12.63
C LEU A 20 19.33 -11.82 11.91
N TYR A 21 20.16 -10.81 12.19
CA TYR A 21 20.10 -9.51 11.54
C TYR A 21 20.39 -9.60 10.03
N LEU A 22 21.39 -10.41 9.63
CA LEU A 22 21.67 -10.67 8.22
C LEU A 22 20.57 -11.48 7.54
N TYR A 23 19.95 -12.43 8.26
CA TYR A 23 18.83 -13.20 7.76
C TYR A 23 17.62 -12.31 7.51
N ASP A 24 17.24 -11.48 8.48
CA ASP A 24 16.13 -10.52 8.39
C ASP A 24 16.35 -9.49 7.28
N LYS A 25 17.56 -8.93 7.18
CA LYS A 25 17.91 -7.99 6.10
C LYS A 25 17.85 -8.60 4.70
N ASN A 26 18.12 -9.90 4.58
CA ASN A 26 18.17 -10.59 3.28
C ASN A 26 16.91 -11.40 2.96
N HIS A 27 16.04 -11.66 3.94
CA HIS A 27 14.71 -12.21 3.71
C HIS A 27 13.73 -11.05 3.71
N LYS A 28 13.30 -10.62 2.52
CA LYS A 28 12.09 -9.82 2.42
C LYS A 28 10.97 -10.63 3.08
N THR A 29 10.49 -10.20 4.22
CA THR A 29 9.28 -10.74 4.82
C THR A 29 8.15 -10.46 3.83
N ASP A 30 7.55 -11.53 3.30
CA ASP A 30 6.41 -11.40 2.39
C ASP A 30 5.36 -10.52 3.06
N LEU A 31 4.97 -9.44 2.38
CA LEU A 31 3.87 -8.57 2.80
C LEU A 31 2.62 -9.43 3.04
N THR A 32 2.02 -9.34 4.23
CA THR A 32 0.73 -10.00 4.45
C THR A 32 -0.40 -9.11 3.94
N ILE A 33 -1.54 -9.73 3.64
CA ILE A 33 -2.72 -9.00 3.16
C ILE A 33 -3.28 -8.05 4.21
N GLU A 34 -3.19 -8.45 5.47
CA GLU A 34 -3.56 -7.60 6.59
C GLU A 34 -2.71 -6.33 6.57
N GLN A 35 -1.39 -6.46 6.43
CA GLN A 35 -0.47 -5.32 6.31
C GLN A 35 -0.74 -4.45 5.09
N ALA A 36 -1.11 -5.06 3.95
CA ALA A 36 -1.45 -4.34 2.73
C ALA A 36 -2.71 -3.46 2.88
N MET A 37 -3.66 -3.87 3.73
CA MET A 37 -4.95 -3.18 3.91
C MET A 37 -4.97 -2.19 5.08
N GLU A 38 -4.03 -2.25 6.02
CA GLU A 38 -3.98 -1.34 7.17
C GLU A 38 -3.92 0.16 6.80
N PRO A 39 -3.15 0.61 5.78
CA PRO A 39 -3.12 2.03 5.41
C PRO A 39 -4.51 2.58 5.10
N VAL A 40 -5.38 1.80 4.45
CA VAL A 40 -6.74 2.22 4.09
C VAL A 40 -7.58 2.54 5.33
N ARG A 41 -7.43 1.71 6.38
CA ARG A 41 -8.11 1.92 7.66
C ARG A 41 -7.62 3.20 8.31
N HIS A 42 -6.30 3.39 8.34
CA HIS A 42 -5.66 4.56 8.91
C HIS A 42 -6.04 5.86 8.18
N LEU A 43 -6.00 5.89 6.84
CA LEU A 43 -6.47 7.02 6.04
C LEU A 43 -7.96 7.33 6.29
N THR A 44 -8.81 6.30 6.33
CA THR A 44 -10.24 6.50 6.63
C THR A 44 -10.45 7.13 8.03
N ASN A 45 -9.73 6.65 9.03
CA ASN A 45 -9.77 7.17 10.39
C ASN A 45 -9.23 8.60 10.49
N ALA A 46 -8.12 8.88 9.78
CA ALA A 46 -7.51 10.20 9.72
C ALA A 46 -8.53 11.23 9.19
N ARG A 47 -9.20 10.94 8.08
CA ARG A 47 -10.23 11.84 7.54
C ARG A 47 -11.37 12.07 8.52
N GLN A 48 -11.88 11.00 9.13
CA GLN A 48 -12.98 11.14 10.10
C GLN A 48 -12.56 12.03 11.28
N ALA A 49 -11.32 11.89 11.76
CA ALA A 49 -10.77 12.71 12.83
C ALA A 49 -10.62 14.18 12.39
N ILE A 50 -10.13 14.46 11.17
CA ILE A 50 -10.05 15.82 10.60
C ILE A 50 -11.42 16.48 10.54
N LEU A 51 -12.42 15.78 9.98
CA LEU A 51 -13.80 16.29 9.90
C LEU A 51 -14.43 16.54 11.27
N SER A 52 -14.00 15.78 12.28
CA SER A 52 -14.44 15.93 13.67
C SER A 52 -13.58 16.91 14.47
N LYS A 53 -12.62 17.60 13.83
CA LYS A 53 -11.66 18.54 14.45
C LYS A 53 -10.81 17.90 15.56
N MET A 54 -10.53 16.61 15.45
CA MET A 54 -9.66 15.85 16.34
C MET A 54 -8.25 15.75 15.75
N PHE A 55 -7.54 16.89 15.62
CA PHE A 55 -6.32 16.98 14.83
C PHE A 55 -5.16 16.10 15.34
N ASP A 56 -4.98 15.98 16.66
CA ASP A 56 -3.95 15.08 17.21
C ASP A 56 -4.20 13.62 16.80
N LYS A 57 -5.47 13.21 16.79
CA LYS A 57 -5.84 11.86 16.36
C LYS A 57 -5.59 11.68 14.86
N SER A 58 -5.92 12.68 14.03
CA SER A 58 -5.68 12.56 12.60
C SER A 58 -4.21 12.48 12.26
N LEU A 59 -3.36 13.26 12.94
CA LEU A 59 -1.91 13.20 12.75
C LEU A 59 -1.36 11.82 13.09
N ASN A 60 -1.76 11.25 14.23
CA ASN A 60 -1.33 9.89 14.58
C ASN A 60 -1.78 8.84 13.55
N GLU A 61 -3.00 8.97 13.02
CA GLU A 61 -3.49 8.03 11.99
C GLU A 61 -2.79 8.23 10.63
N LEU A 62 -2.35 9.44 10.30
CA LEU A 62 -1.53 9.71 9.11
C LEU A 62 -0.12 9.13 9.26
N ASP A 63 0.52 9.31 10.42
CA ASP A 63 1.83 8.73 10.73
C ASP A 63 1.80 7.20 10.57
N GLU A 64 0.78 6.53 11.11
CA GLU A 64 0.61 5.08 10.98
C GLU A 64 0.32 4.66 9.53
N ALA A 65 -0.51 5.41 8.79
CA ALA A 65 -0.74 5.14 7.36
C ALA A 65 0.56 5.20 6.55
N ILE A 66 1.38 6.23 6.76
CA ILE A 66 2.67 6.41 6.09
C ILE A 66 3.63 5.26 6.45
N LEU A 67 3.69 4.87 7.72
CA LEU A 67 4.51 3.74 8.17
C LEU A 67 4.11 2.43 7.49
N ASP A 68 2.81 2.17 7.32
CA ASP A 68 2.33 0.98 6.65
C ASP A 68 2.54 1.06 5.12
N MET A 69 2.38 2.21 4.49
CA MET A 69 2.69 2.41 3.07
C MET A 69 4.16 2.09 2.76
N ARG A 70 5.09 2.48 3.63
CA ARG A 70 6.51 2.12 3.51
C ARG A 70 6.78 0.61 3.58
N ARG A 71 5.91 -0.18 4.22
CA ARG A 71 6.04 -1.65 4.20
C ARG A 71 5.65 -2.23 2.85
N ILE A 72 4.65 -1.62 2.20
CA ILE A 72 4.21 -2.00 0.85
C ILE A 72 5.30 -1.66 -0.16
N GLU A 73 5.89 -0.47 -0.06
CA GLU A 73 7.01 0.01 -0.88
C GLU A 73 8.16 -1.01 -0.97
N GLN A 74 8.55 -1.62 0.15
CA GLN A 74 9.65 -2.60 0.21
C GLN A 74 9.38 -3.89 -0.58
N ASN A 75 8.12 -4.17 -0.87
CA ASN A 75 7.64 -5.38 -1.56
C ASN A 75 7.19 -5.12 -3.00
N ALA A 76 7.07 -3.86 -3.40
CA ALA A 76 6.66 -3.43 -4.72
C ALA A 76 7.82 -3.48 -5.76
N ASP A 77 7.54 -3.17 -7.03
CA ASP A 77 8.60 -2.87 -8.01
C ASP A 77 8.95 -1.38 -8.01
N SER A 78 9.92 -0.98 -8.84
CA SER A 78 10.41 0.41 -8.88
C SER A 78 9.32 1.43 -9.24
N THR A 79 8.38 1.08 -10.10
CA THR A 79 7.32 2.00 -10.54
C THR A 79 6.33 2.21 -9.39
N ALA A 80 5.84 1.12 -8.80
CA ALA A 80 4.95 1.16 -7.66
C ALA A 80 5.59 1.82 -6.44
N THR A 81 6.88 1.59 -6.20
CA THR A 81 7.67 2.31 -5.17
C THR A 81 7.62 3.82 -5.41
N SER A 82 7.87 4.29 -6.64
CA SER A 82 7.85 5.72 -6.94
C SER A 82 6.49 6.36 -6.66
N TYR A 83 5.37 5.68 -6.97
CA TYR A 83 4.04 6.23 -6.67
C TYR A 83 3.74 6.24 -5.17
N ILE A 84 4.14 5.20 -4.45
CA ILE A 84 4.01 5.18 -2.98
C ILE A 84 4.83 6.30 -2.35
N GLU A 85 6.06 6.53 -2.81
CA GLU A 85 6.90 7.63 -2.31
C GLU A 85 6.24 9.00 -2.53
N GLN A 86 5.73 9.26 -3.73
CA GLN A 86 5.02 10.50 -4.03
C GLN A 86 3.77 10.68 -3.15
N ALA A 87 2.99 9.61 -2.98
CA ALA A 87 1.82 9.66 -2.11
C ALA A 87 2.18 9.90 -0.63
N ILE A 88 3.30 9.34 -0.16
CA ILE A 88 3.81 9.62 1.19
C ILE A 88 4.22 11.10 1.32
N GLU A 89 4.84 11.68 0.30
CA GLU A 89 5.19 13.11 0.28
C GLU A 89 3.93 13.99 0.33
N ASP A 90 2.90 13.67 -0.45
CA ASP A 90 1.61 14.37 -0.44
C ASP A 90 0.92 14.28 0.94
N LEU A 91 0.94 13.11 1.58
CA LEU A 91 0.39 12.94 2.93
C LEU A 91 1.19 13.72 3.99
N ALA A 92 2.51 13.80 3.84
CA ALA A 92 3.35 14.59 4.74
C ALA A 92 3.09 16.11 4.61
N LEU A 93 2.73 16.57 3.40
CA LEU A 93 2.27 17.95 3.20
C LEU A 93 0.94 18.20 3.94
N VAL A 94 -0.02 17.27 3.81
CA VAL A 94 -1.28 17.33 4.57
C VAL A 94 -1.05 17.37 6.07
N GLU A 95 -0.13 16.56 6.62
CA GLU A 95 0.23 16.64 8.04
C GLU A 95 0.76 18.02 8.44
N SER A 96 1.64 18.60 7.62
CA SER A 96 2.17 19.95 7.83
C SER A 96 1.05 20.99 7.84
N GLU A 97 0.09 20.90 6.92
CA GLU A 97 -1.05 21.81 6.84
C GLU A 97 -2.00 21.67 8.04
N ILE A 98 -2.24 20.46 8.52
CA ILE A 98 -3.02 20.22 9.75
C ILE A 98 -2.31 20.87 10.95
N ARG A 99 -0.99 20.70 11.08
CA ARG A 99 -0.20 21.29 12.17
C ARG A 99 -0.21 22.82 12.14
N ASN A 100 -0.34 23.41 10.96
CA ASN A 100 -0.38 24.86 10.76
C ASN A 100 -1.80 25.45 10.72
N ASP A 101 -2.85 24.63 10.90
CA ASP A 101 -4.27 25.02 10.78
C ASP A 101 -4.61 25.65 9.41
N THR A 102 -3.96 25.16 8.35
CA THR A 102 -4.14 25.63 6.96
C THR A 102 -4.76 24.59 6.04
N ILE A 103 -5.18 23.44 6.57
CA ILE A 103 -5.66 22.31 5.78
C ILE A 103 -6.88 22.68 4.93
N LEU A 104 -6.81 22.36 3.63
CA LEU A 104 -7.94 22.43 2.71
C LEU A 104 -8.49 21.02 2.48
N LEU A 105 -9.82 20.90 2.50
CA LEU A 105 -10.48 19.60 2.35
C LEU A 105 -10.24 18.98 0.97
N ASP A 106 -10.08 19.81 -0.06
CA ASP A 106 -9.80 19.35 -1.42
C ASP A 106 -8.38 18.75 -1.52
N ASP A 107 -7.37 19.43 -0.97
CA ASP A 107 -5.98 18.93 -0.91
C ASP A 107 -5.89 17.62 -0.10
N LEU A 108 -6.64 17.54 1.02
CA LEU A 108 -6.77 16.32 1.81
C LEU A 108 -7.35 15.16 0.97
N ASN A 109 -8.48 15.41 0.32
CA ASN A 109 -9.16 14.39 -0.48
C ASN A 109 -8.28 13.94 -1.65
N HIS A 110 -7.54 14.88 -2.25
CA HIS A 110 -6.60 14.59 -3.33
C HIS A 110 -5.45 13.68 -2.89
N ALA A 111 -4.76 14.05 -1.80
CA ALA A 111 -3.68 13.25 -1.25
C ALA A 111 -4.17 11.83 -0.89
N PHE A 112 -5.40 11.72 -0.35
CA PHE A 112 -5.97 10.43 0.03
C PHE A 112 -6.37 9.60 -1.18
N PHE A 113 -6.89 10.24 -2.23
CA PHE A 113 -7.20 9.59 -3.50
C PHE A 113 -5.93 8.99 -4.13
N LYS A 114 -4.86 9.80 -4.24
CA LYS A 114 -3.56 9.36 -4.75
C LYS A 114 -2.93 8.26 -3.93
N ALA A 115 -2.98 8.37 -2.60
CA ALA A 115 -2.44 7.35 -1.71
C ALA A 115 -3.13 6.00 -1.91
N LEU A 116 -4.46 5.98 -1.96
CA LEU A 116 -5.21 4.73 -2.15
C LEU A 116 -4.97 4.12 -3.52
N ASN A 117 -4.90 4.93 -4.58
CA ASN A 117 -4.57 4.44 -5.92
C ASN A 117 -3.13 3.91 -6.03
N SER A 118 -2.17 4.55 -5.35
CA SER A 118 -0.78 4.08 -5.30
C SER A 118 -0.64 2.76 -4.56
N ILE A 119 -1.38 2.60 -3.45
CA ILE A 119 -1.46 1.32 -2.71
C ILE A 119 -2.10 0.24 -3.59
N ALA A 120 -3.21 0.57 -4.26
CA ALA A 120 -3.90 -0.35 -5.17
C ALA A 120 -2.97 -0.84 -6.28
N TYR A 121 -2.24 0.07 -6.92
CA TYR A 121 -1.26 -0.30 -7.94
C TYR A 121 -0.18 -1.23 -7.40
N ALA A 122 0.40 -0.94 -6.23
CA ALA A 122 1.40 -1.81 -5.64
C ALA A 122 0.85 -3.21 -5.33
N ASN A 123 -0.38 -3.30 -4.81
CA ASN A 123 -1.05 -4.57 -4.55
C ASN A 123 -1.38 -5.33 -5.83
N LEU A 124 -1.69 -4.62 -6.92
CA LEU A 124 -1.92 -5.20 -8.24
C LEU A 124 -0.65 -5.88 -8.78
N ILE A 125 0.48 -5.18 -8.71
CA ILE A 125 1.79 -5.71 -9.09
C ILE A 125 2.18 -6.92 -8.22
N ILE A 126 1.91 -6.86 -6.91
CA ILE A 126 2.17 -7.99 -6.02
C ILE A 126 1.25 -9.17 -6.37
N SER A 127 -0.02 -8.92 -6.73
CA SER A 127 -0.94 -9.95 -7.22
C SER A 127 -0.40 -10.65 -8.47
N GLU A 128 0.05 -9.88 -9.45
CA GLU A 128 0.65 -10.38 -10.70
C GLU A 128 1.84 -11.30 -10.41
N LYS A 129 2.80 -10.83 -9.61
CA LYS A 129 3.99 -11.60 -9.20
C LYS A 129 3.63 -12.91 -8.49
N ASN A 130 2.57 -12.91 -7.67
CA ASN A 130 2.12 -14.14 -6.99
C ASN A 130 1.50 -15.13 -7.99
N LEU A 131 0.78 -14.64 -8.99
CA LEU A 131 0.19 -15.48 -10.02
C LEU A 131 1.25 -16.13 -10.92
N ASP A 132 2.30 -15.38 -11.28
CA ASP A 132 3.45 -15.89 -12.04
C ASP A 132 4.16 -17.03 -11.30
N LYS A 133 4.23 -16.94 -9.98
CA LYS A 133 4.76 -18.00 -9.09
C LYS A 133 3.81 -19.19 -8.92
N GLY A 134 2.60 -19.14 -9.47
CA GLY A 134 1.56 -20.15 -9.31
C GLY A 134 0.81 -20.06 -7.97
N GLU A 135 1.01 -19.00 -7.18
CA GLU A 135 0.38 -18.80 -5.87
C GLU A 135 -1.01 -18.15 -6.00
N LYS A 136 -1.91 -18.82 -6.75
CA LYS A 136 -3.25 -18.32 -7.12
C LYS A 136 -4.03 -17.70 -5.95
N TYR A 137 -4.07 -18.36 -4.79
CA TYR A 137 -4.84 -17.85 -3.65
C TYR A 137 -4.26 -16.55 -3.08
N LYS A 138 -2.93 -16.40 -3.05
CA LYS A 138 -2.30 -15.14 -2.63
C LYS A 138 -2.60 -14.02 -3.62
N ALA A 139 -2.48 -14.30 -4.93
CA ALA A 139 -2.83 -13.36 -5.99
C ALA A 139 -4.28 -12.85 -5.83
N ILE A 140 -5.24 -13.76 -5.67
CA ILE A 140 -6.66 -13.39 -5.45
C ILE A 140 -6.81 -12.46 -4.23
N ARG A 141 -6.10 -12.70 -3.12
CA ARG A 141 -6.22 -11.84 -1.94
C ARG A 141 -5.69 -10.44 -2.20
N PHE A 142 -4.55 -10.30 -2.88
CA PHE A 142 -3.97 -9.00 -3.24
C PHE A 142 -4.82 -8.26 -4.30
N MET A 143 -5.38 -8.98 -5.25
CA MET A 143 -6.34 -8.42 -6.21
C MET A 143 -7.62 -7.92 -5.51
N ASN A 144 -8.11 -8.63 -4.49
CA ASN A 144 -9.22 -8.14 -3.66
C ASN A 144 -8.82 -6.91 -2.84
N ALA A 145 -7.58 -6.81 -2.35
CA ALA A 145 -7.08 -5.63 -1.66
C ALA A 145 -7.11 -4.42 -2.62
N THR A 146 -6.53 -4.58 -3.81
CA THR A 146 -6.56 -3.60 -4.92
C THR A 146 -7.99 -3.11 -5.18
N PHE A 147 -8.93 -4.04 -5.36
CA PHE A 147 -10.34 -3.72 -5.55
C PHE A 147 -10.92 -2.87 -4.40
N ASN A 148 -10.67 -3.27 -3.15
CA ASN A 148 -11.19 -2.58 -1.98
C ASN A 148 -10.58 -1.17 -1.81
N GLU A 149 -9.32 -1.00 -2.17
CA GLU A 149 -8.60 0.28 -2.16
C GLU A 149 -9.18 1.24 -3.18
N MET A 150 -9.38 0.81 -4.42
CA MET A 150 -10.01 1.62 -5.46
C MET A 150 -11.48 1.93 -5.16
N VAL A 151 -12.25 0.99 -4.61
CA VAL A 151 -13.61 1.29 -4.14
C VAL A 151 -13.59 2.31 -3.00
N SER A 152 -12.55 2.30 -2.17
CA SER A 152 -12.39 3.27 -1.09
C SER A 152 -11.95 4.64 -1.59
N SER A 153 -11.06 4.71 -2.59
CA SER A 153 -10.54 5.94 -3.21
C SER A 153 -11.69 6.80 -3.77
N LEU A 154 -12.74 6.17 -4.32
CA LEU A 154 -13.94 6.86 -4.85
C LEU A 154 -14.62 7.79 -3.83
N LYS A 155 -14.42 7.57 -2.53
CA LYS A 155 -14.96 8.46 -1.48
C LYS A 155 -14.23 9.81 -1.41
N PHE A 156 -13.02 9.88 -1.94
CA PHE A 156 -12.13 11.04 -1.91
C PHE A 156 -11.95 11.66 -3.30
N ALA A 157 -12.35 10.98 -4.37
CA ALA A 157 -12.38 11.58 -5.69
C ALA A 157 -13.27 12.83 -5.70
N THR A 158 -12.72 13.96 -6.16
CA THR A 158 -13.42 15.25 -6.23
C THR A 158 -13.94 15.51 -7.64
N ASP A 159 -13.17 15.19 -8.68
CA ASP A 159 -13.54 15.31 -10.10
C ASP A 159 -14.42 14.15 -10.57
N GLU A 160 -15.45 14.45 -11.38
CA GLU A 160 -16.33 13.44 -11.99
C GLU A 160 -15.61 12.60 -13.06
N ARG A 161 -14.61 13.17 -13.74
CA ARG A 161 -13.76 12.46 -14.69
C ARG A 161 -12.97 11.36 -13.99
N ASP A 162 -12.31 11.68 -12.89
CA ASP A 162 -11.50 10.72 -12.12
C ASP A 162 -12.40 9.62 -11.53
N LYS A 163 -13.57 10.00 -10.99
CA LYS A 163 -14.58 9.02 -10.55
C LYS A 163 -15.04 8.09 -11.66
N ALA A 164 -15.27 8.62 -12.86
CA ALA A 164 -15.73 7.82 -13.99
C ALA A 164 -14.64 6.82 -14.42
N ARG A 165 -13.40 7.29 -14.58
CA ARG A 165 -12.26 6.45 -14.94
C ARG A 165 -11.99 5.38 -13.89
N GLU A 166 -11.97 5.75 -12.60
CA GLU A 166 -11.79 4.80 -11.51
C GLU A 166 -12.88 3.71 -11.50
N LYS A 167 -14.14 4.06 -11.77
CA LYS A 167 -15.22 3.07 -11.90
C LYS A 167 -14.99 2.09 -13.05
N GLU A 168 -14.45 2.54 -14.18
CA GLU A 168 -14.10 1.66 -15.30
C GLU A 168 -13.04 0.65 -14.86
N VAL A 169 -11.97 1.12 -14.21
CA VAL A 169 -10.88 0.26 -13.72
C VAL A 169 -11.38 -0.74 -12.67
N ILE A 170 -12.27 -0.31 -11.77
CA ILE A 170 -12.92 -1.18 -10.78
C ILE A 170 -13.71 -2.31 -11.46
N GLU A 171 -14.44 -2.02 -12.55
CA GLU A 171 -15.15 -3.05 -13.30
C GLU A 171 -14.19 -4.02 -14.00
N GLU A 172 -13.07 -3.54 -14.53
CA GLU A 172 -12.04 -4.40 -15.12
C GLU A 172 -11.42 -5.34 -14.08
N ILE A 173 -11.09 -4.83 -12.89
CA ILE A 173 -10.61 -5.65 -11.77
C ILE A 173 -11.63 -6.73 -11.43
N LYS A 174 -12.93 -6.40 -11.31
CA LYS A 174 -13.98 -7.41 -11.04
C LYS A 174 -13.98 -8.52 -12.08
N VAL A 175 -13.86 -8.16 -13.36
CA VAL A 175 -13.83 -9.13 -14.46
C VAL A 175 -12.59 -10.04 -14.35
N ILE A 176 -11.41 -9.47 -14.11
CA ILE A 176 -10.17 -10.24 -13.93
C ILE A 176 -10.28 -11.16 -12.71
N LEU A 177 -10.76 -10.64 -11.58
CA LEU A 177 -10.90 -11.38 -10.32
C LEU A 177 -11.86 -12.57 -10.47
N ALA A 178 -13.00 -12.37 -11.16
CA ALA A 178 -13.93 -13.45 -11.49
C ALA A 178 -13.28 -14.52 -12.40
N LYS A 179 -12.50 -14.10 -13.41
CA LYS A 179 -11.79 -15.03 -14.29
C LYS A 179 -10.71 -15.83 -13.53
N ILE A 180 -9.91 -15.20 -12.67
CA ILE A 180 -8.90 -15.87 -11.83
C ILE A 180 -9.58 -16.94 -10.97
N GLN A 181 -10.73 -16.62 -10.36
CA GLN A 181 -11.46 -17.56 -9.51
C GLN A 181 -11.94 -18.79 -10.29
N LEU A 182 -12.51 -18.58 -11.47
CA LEU A 182 -13.09 -19.63 -12.32
C LEU A 182 -12.05 -20.48 -13.07
N SER A 183 -10.82 -20.00 -13.26
CA SER A 183 -9.80 -20.70 -14.04
C SER A 183 -9.05 -21.75 -13.21
N ASP A 184 -9.05 -23.01 -13.64
CA ASP A 184 -8.27 -24.11 -13.02
C ASP A 184 -6.78 -24.13 -13.43
N THR A 185 -6.34 -23.22 -14.31
CA THR A 185 -4.99 -23.19 -14.89
C THR A 185 -4.38 -21.77 -14.88
N GLN A 186 -3.04 -21.69 -14.91
CA GLN A 186 -2.26 -20.46 -15.14
C GLN A 186 -2.68 -19.84 -16.49
N TYR A 187 -3.57 -18.85 -16.45
CA TYR A 187 -3.83 -17.98 -17.60
C TYR A 187 -2.92 -16.75 -17.51
N GLN A 188 -2.42 -16.31 -18.66
CA GLN A 188 -1.96 -14.92 -18.83
C GLN A 188 -3.19 -14.03 -18.80
N PHE A 189 -3.33 -13.25 -17.73
CA PHE A 189 -4.28 -12.15 -17.67
C PHE A 189 -3.61 -10.92 -18.26
N ASP A 190 -4.38 -10.04 -18.87
CA ASP A 190 -3.88 -8.77 -19.38
C ASP A 190 -3.72 -7.78 -18.21
N TYR A 191 -2.68 -8.01 -17.40
CA TYR A 191 -2.26 -7.06 -16.38
C TYR A 191 -1.68 -5.79 -17.00
N ASP A 192 -1.11 -5.85 -18.20
CA ASP A 192 -0.52 -4.69 -18.88
C ASP A 192 -1.52 -3.57 -19.14
N SER A 193 -2.74 -3.91 -19.59
CA SER A 193 -3.81 -2.93 -19.76
C SER A 193 -4.26 -2.36 -18.41
N LEU A 194 -4.47 -3.22 -17.42
CA LEU A 194 -4.96 -2.79 -16.11
C LEU A 194 -3.93 -1.94 -15.35
N ASN A 195 -2.66 -2.33 -15.37
CA ASN A 195 -1.55 -1.60 -14.76
C ASN A 195 -1.47 -0.19 -15.35
N ARG A 196 -1.57 -0.05 -16.68
CA ARG A 196 -1.57 1.24 -17.36
C ARG A 196 -2.77 2.11 -16.97
N ASP A 197 -3.95 1.50 -16.86
CA ASP A 197 -5.16 2.23 -16.49
C ASP A 197 -5.08 2.78 -15.06
N VAL A 198 -4.48 2.03 -14.13
CA VAL A 198 -4.21 2.48 -12.76
C VAL A 198 -3.09 3.54 -12.74
N GLU A 199 -2.03 3.37 -13.53
CA GLU A 199 -0.96 4.38 -13.69
C GLU A 199 -1.54 5.73 -14.17
N GLU A 200 -2.38 5.70 -15.20
CA GLU A 200 -3.03 6.90 -15.73
C GLU A 200 -3.89 7.62 -14.69
N LEU A 201 -4.55 6.89 -13.78
CA LEU A 201 -5.32 7.48 -12.68
C LEU A 201 -4.40 8.22 -11.69
N ILE A 202 -3.26 7.63 -11.36
CA ILE A 202 -2.28 8.24 -10.44
C ILE A 202 -1.68 9.50 -11.08
N GLU A 203 -1.21 9.40 -12.32
CA GLU A 203 -0.51 10.50 -13.02
C GLU A 203 -1.42 11.69 -13.36
N ASN A 204 -2.68 11.44 -13.72
CA ASN A 204 -3.59 12.50 -14.20
C ASN A 204 -4.50 13.08 -13.10
N SER A 205 -4.44 12.56 -11.88
CA SER A 205 -5.16 13.16 -10.76
C SER A 205 -4.53 14.51 -10.41
N HIS A 206 -5.27 15.60 -10.64
CA HIS A 206 -4.85 16.99 -10.38
C HIS A 206 -5.73 17.68 -9.36
#